data_AF-K7LLF8-F1
#
_entry.id   AF-K7LLF8-F1
#
_cell.length_a   1.000
_cell.length_b   1.000
_cell.length_c   1.000
_cell.angle_alpha   90.00
_cell.angle_beta   90.00
_cell.angle_gamma   90.00
#
_symmetry.space_group_name_H-M   'P 1'
#
loop_
_entity.id
_entity.type
_entity.pdbx_description
1 polymer ?
#
loop_
_entity_poly.entity_id
_entity_poly.type
_entity_poly.pdbx_seq_one_letter_code
_entity_poly.pdbx_strand_id
1 'polypeptide(L)'
;MRQGTYHIICSSFSVFIYSGYALSSVEGRVVMEFFDLSEASQAKIYAFKCHRKSEAGRDIVYPVNAIAFHPIYGTFATGVCDGCVNYSEYPTSIAALSFSRDGRLLGFGCCINEEQDAIYVRNVNEIEVKP
;
A
#
# COMPACT_ATOMS: atom_id res chain seq x y z
N MET A 1 -22.41 -11.31 19.68
CA MET A 1 -20.97 -11.48 19.32
C MET A 1 -20.26 -10.18 19.66
N ARG A 2 -19.18 -10.22 20.45
CA ARG A 2 -18.43 -9.00 20.82
C ARG A 2 -17.75 -8.44 19.57
N GLN A 3 -18.22 -7.29 19.07
CA GLN A 3 -17.43 -6.47 18.15
C GLN A 3 -16.23 -5.94 18.96
N GLY A 4 -15.06 -6.54 18.76
CA GLY A 4 -13.82 -5.99 19.28
C GLY A 4 -13.44 -4.79 18.43
N THR A 5 -13.36 -3.61 19.06
CA THR A 5 -12.77 -2.43 18.44
C THR A 5 -11.28 -2.68 18.25
N TYR A 6 -10.86 -3.07 17.04
CA TYR A 6 -9.45 -3.10 16.69
C TYR A 6 -9.02 -1.67 16.38
N HIS A 7 -8.19 -1.09 17.24
CA HIS A 7 -7.52 0.17 16.94
C HIS A 7 -6.44 -0.09 15.89
N ILE A 8 -6.80 -0.03 14.61
CA ILE A 8 -5.83 -0.04 13.52
C ILE A 8 -5.19 1.36 13.51
N ILE A 9 -3.92 1.45 13.89
CA ILE A 9 -3.13 2.67 13.66
C ILE A 9 -2.92 2.76 12.16
N CYS A 10 -3.75 3.58 11.51
CA CYS A 10 -3.72 3.80 10.08
C CYS A 10 -2.42 4.51 9.71
N SER A 11 -1.58 3.87 8.90
CA SER A 11 -0.36 4.47 8.36
C SER A 11 -0.60 5.15 7.01
N SER A 12 -1.61 4.72 6.25
CA SER A 12 -2.06 5.41 5.05
C SER A 12 -3.49 5.05 4.66
N PHE A 13 -4.16 5.99 3.98
CA PHE A 13 -5.51 5.83 3.46
C PHE A 13 -5.51 6.17 1.96
N SER A 14 -6.13 5.32 1.14
CA SER A 14 -6.21 5.54 -0.30
C SER A 14 -7.57 5.10 -0.84
N VAL A 15 -8.22 5.96 -1.62
CA VAL A 15 -9.55 5.68 -2.19
C VAL A 15 -9.39 4.99 -3.53
N PHE A 16 -10.16 3.92 -3.78
CA PHE A 16 -10.21 3.29 -5.10
C PHE A 16 -11.55 3.49 -5.78
N ILE A 17 -11.48 4.07 -6.99
CA ILE A 17 -12.49 4.13 -8.05
C ILE A 17 -13.96 4.03 -7.58
N TYR A 18 -14.35 4.97 -6.70
CA TYR A 18 -15.73 5.22 -6.25
C TYR A 18 -16.46 4.07 -5.53
N SER A 19 -15.80 2.96 -5.20
CA SER A 19 -16.45 1.79 -4.59
C SER A 19 -15.95 1.49 -3.17
N GLY A 20 -14.76 1.97 -2.82
CA GLY A 20 -14.20 1.74 -1.50
C GLY A 20 -12.88 2.45 -1.24
N TYR A 21 -12.21 2.00 -0.19
CA TYR A 21 -10.92 2.51 0.23
C TYR A 21 -10.02 1.40 0.77
N ALA A 22 -8.73 1.63 0.68
CA ALA A 22 -7.71 0.86 1.37
C ALA A 22 -7.20 1.61 2.59
N LEU A 23 -7.02 0.86 3.68
CA LEU A 23 -6.32 1.29 4.89
C LEU A 23 -5.07 0.45 5.04
N SER A 24 -3.94 1.07 5.36
CA SER A 24 -2.76 0.33 5.85
C SER A 24 -2.50 0.55 7.33
N SER A 25 -1.72 -0.36 7.92
CA SER A 25 -1.28 -0.24 9.31
C SER A 25 0.24 -0.27 9.46
N VAL A 26 0.71 0.19 10.63
CA VAL A 26 2.11 0.06 11.07
C VAL A 26 2.58 -1.41 11.19
N GLU A 27 1.66 -2.38 11.29
CA GLU A 27 1.97 -3.81 11.27
C GLU A 27 2.02 -4.43 9.87
N GLY A 28 2.25 -3.64 8.82
CA GLY A 28 2.38 -4.16 7.46
C GLY A 28 1.13 -4.90 6.99
N ARG A 29 -0.05 -4.33 7.23
CA ARG A 29 -1.32 -4.88 6.74
C ARG A 29 -2.00 -3.86 5.86
N VAL A 30 -2.77 -4.34 4.90
CA VAL A 30 -3.68 -3.53 4.11
C VAL A 30 -5.06 -4.17 4.18
N VAL A 31 -6.07 -3.37 4.44
CA VAL A 31 -7.48 -3.75 4.48
C VAL A 31 -8.19 -3.04 3.34
N MET A 32 -9.01 -3.78 2.61
CA MET A 32 -9.86 -3.28 1.53
C MET A 32 -11.30 -3.23 2.02
N GLU A 33 -11.83 -2.01 2.15
CA GLU A 33 -13.21 -1.76 2.58
C GLU A 33 -14.02 -1.13 1.45
N PHE A 34 -15.34 -1.31 1.51
CA PHE A 34 -16.29 -0.81 0.51
C PHE A 34 -17.24 0.20 1.12
N PHE A 35 -17.61 1.23 0.35
CA PHE A 35 -18.55 2.25 0.79
C PHE A 35 -19.98 1.72 0.92
N ASP A 36 -20.35 0.70 0.14
CA ASP A 36 -21.65 0.03 0.27
C ASP A 36 -21.67 -0.79 1.57
N LEU A 37 -22.61 -0.44 2.46
CA LEU A 37 -22.79 -1.03 3.77
C LEU A 37 -23.70 -2.27 3.75
N SER A 38 -24.16 -2.71 2.58
CA SER A 38 -24.92 -3.96 2.44
C SER A 38 -24.10 -5.16 2.94
N GLU A 39 -24.77 -6.16 3.53
CA GLU A 39 -24.11 -7.38 4.00
C GLU A 39 -23.31 -8.07 2.88
N ALA A 40 -23.84 -8.05 1.65
CA ALA A 40 -23.19 -8.59 0.48
C ALA A 40 -21.89 -7.86 0.10
N SER A 41 -21.80 -6.54 0.35
CA SER A 41 -20.60 -5.74 0.11
C SER A 41 -19.60 -5.90 1.25
N GLN A 42 -20.06 -5.89 2.50
CA GLN A 42 -19.22 -6.07 3.68
C GLN A 42 -18.58 -7.48 3.72
N ALA A 43 -19.26 -8.50 3.18
CA ALA A 43 -18.70 -9.84 3.03
C ALA A 43 -17.50 -9.91 2.05
N LYS A 44 -17.28 -8.88 1.22
CA LYS A 44 -16.14 -8.80 0.29
C LYS A 44 -14.92 -8.13 0.92
N ILE A 45 -15.03 -7.57 2.13
CA ILE A 45 -13.89 -6.96 2.83
C ILE A 45 -12.83 -8.01 3.04
N TYR A 46 -11.59 -7.67 2.69
CA TYR A 46 -10.44 -8.55 2.90
C TYR A 46 -9.24 -7.76 3.37
N ALA A 47 -8.36 -8.45 4.10
CA ALA A 47 -7.10 -7.91 4.57
C ALA A 47 -5.97 -8.85 4.19
N PHE A 48 -4.82 -8.30 3.85
CA PHE A 48 -3.62 -9.05 3.54
C PHE A 48 -2.43 -8.49 4.32
N LYS A 49 -1.45 -9.36 4.55
CA LYS A 49 -0.19 -9.02 5.20
C LYS A 49 0.83 -8.72 4.11
N CYS A 50 1.57 -7.65 4.32
CA CYS A 50 2.64 -7.20 3.46
C CYS A 50 3.94 -7.16 4.26
N HIS A 51 5.07 -7.29 3.57
CA HIS A 51 6.40 -6.89 4.06
C HIS A 51 6.79 -7.47 5.41
N ARG A 52 6.74 -8.80 5.48
CA ARG A 52 7.32 -9.57 6.58
C ARG A 52 8.63 -10.18 6.10
N LYS A 53 9.72 -9.86 6.79
CA LYS A 53 11.04 -10.46 6.56
C LYS A 53 11.42 -11.24 7.81
N SER A 54 11.83 -12.49 7.65
CA SER A 54 12.40 -13.27 8.76
C SER A 54 13.91 -13.07 8.76
N GLU A 55 14.41 -12.26 9.68
CA GLU A 55 15.83 -11.94 9.81
C GLU A 55 16.34 -12.38 11.19
N ALA A 56 17.45 -13.12 11.23
CA ALA A 56 18.08 -13.60 12.46
C ALA A 56 17.11 -14.29 13.45
N GLY A 57 16.13 -15.04 12.94
CA GLY A 57 15.14 -15.75 13.76
C GLY A 57 14.03 -14.87 14.34
N ARG A 58 13.92 -13.60 13.90
CA ARG A 58 12.83 -12.69 14.26
C ARG A 58 12.02 -12.34 13.02
N ASP A 59 10.70 -12.32 13.18
CA ASP A 59 9.80 -11.78 12.16
C ASP A 59 9.77 -10.26 12.28
N ILE A 60 10.41 -9.59 11.33
CA ILE A 60 10.38 -8.14 11.20
C ILE A 60 9.18 -7.76 10.32
N VAL A 61 8.40 -6.81 10.82
CA VAL A 61 7.20 -6.30 10.15
C VAL A 61 7.40 -4.82 9.89
N TYR A 62 7.22 -4.40 8.65
CA TYR A 62 7.40 -3.00 8.28
C TYR A 62 6.05 -2.29 8.04
N PRO A 63 5.91 -1.03 8.50
CA PRO A 63 4.77 -0.20 8.16
C PRO A 63 4.58 -0.04 6.65
N VAL A 64 3.32 -0.08 6.20
CA VAL A 64 2.94 0.31 4.83
C VAL A 64 2.54 1.78 4.86
N ASN A 65 3.42 2.64 4.37
CA ASN A 65 3.32 4.10 4.48
C ASN A 65 2.54 4.74 3.33
N ALA A 66 2.43 4.07 2.19
CA ALA A 66 1.75 4.61 1.02
C ALA A 66 0.99 3.52 0.25
N ILE A 67 -0.17 3.88 -0.29
CA ILE A 67 -0.95 3.05 -1.20
C ILE A 67 -1.40 3.92 -2.37
N ALA A 68 -1.15 3.46 -3.60
CA ALA A 68 -1.63 4.12 -4.81
C ALA A 68 -2.38 3.13 -5.69
N PHE A 69 -3.54 3.52 -6.21
CA PHE A 69 -4.32 2.69 -7.14
C PHE A 69 -3.96 3.01 -8.59
N HIS A 70 -3.81 1.96 -9.40
CA HIS A 70 -3.63 2.10 -10.83
C HIS A 70 -4.96 2.56 -11.46
N PRO A 71 -4.99 3.69 -12.18
CA PRO A 71 -6.24 4.34 -12.60
C PRO A 71 -7.07 3.54 -13.61
N ILE A 72 -6.45 2.60 -14.34
CA ILE A 72 -7.11 1.76 -15.35
C ILE A 72 -7.54 0.40 -14.79
N TYR A 73 -6.61 -0.36 -14.21
CA TYR A 73 -6.84 -1.75 -13.79
C TYR A 73 -7.44 -1.91 -12.37
N GLY A 74 -7.44 -0.87 -11.54
CA GLY A 74 -7.94 -0.95 -10.16
C GLY A 74 -7.06 -1.76 -9.20
N THR A 75 -5.93 -2.31 -9.68
CA THR A 75 -4.85 -2.83 -8.84
C THR A 75 -4.14 -1.68 -8.10
N PHE A 76 -3.22 -2.00 -7.18
CA PHE A 76 -2.54 -0.99 -6.39
C PHE A 76 -1.07 -1.32 -6.15
N ALA A 77 -0.32 -0.29 -5.77
CA ALA A 77 1.03 -0.39 -5.26
C ALA A 77 1.09 -0.02 -3.79
N THR A 78 1.93 -0.70 -3.03
CA THR A 78 2.23 -0.37 -1.62
C THR A 78 3.67 0.08 -1.47
N GLY A 79 3.89 1.13 -0.69
CA GLY A 79 5.19 1.69 -0.34
C GLY A 79 5.45 1.49 1.14
N VAL A 80 6.67 1.11 1.48
CA VAL A 80 7.01 0.49 2.77
C VAL A 80 8.21 1.16 3.38
N CYS A 81 8.29 1.11 4.71
CA CYS A 81 9.41 1.65 5.47
C CYS A 81 10.78 1.00 5.12
N ASP A 82 10.80 -0.25 4.63
CA ASP A 82 12.03 -0.94 4.21
C ASP A 82 12.47 -0.62 2.77
N GLY A 83 11.80 0.34 2.11
CA GLY A 83 12.10 0.74 0.74
C GLY A 83 11.53 -0.17 -0.33
N CYS A 84 10.64 -1.11 0.00
CA CYS A 84 9.97 -1.91 -1.03
C CYS A 84 8.80 -1.14 -1.69
N VAL A 85 8.71 -1.22 -3.03
CA VAL A 85 7.50 -0.92 -3.81
C VAL A 85 7.19 -2.12 -4.70
N ASN A 86 6.11 -2.86 -4.41
CA ASN A 86 5.68 -4.03 -5.19
C ASN A 86 6.85 -4.97 -5.59
N TYR A 87 7.64 -5.43 -4.61
CA TYR A 87 8.80 -6.31 -4.78
C TYR A 87 10.09 -5.69 -5.34
N SER A 88 10.07 -4.41 -5.74
CA SER A 88 11.29 -3.67 -6.09
C SER A 88 11.84 -2.96 -4.86
N GLU A 89 13.13 -3.11 -4.59
CA GLU A 89 13.82 -2.47 -3.47
C GLU A 89 14.38 -1.10 -3.87
N TYR A 90 14.21 -0.13 -2.97
CA TYR A 90 14.75 1.22 -3.07
C TYR A 90 15.58 1.53 -1.82
N PRO A 91 16.45 2.56 -1.86
CA PRO A 91 17.43 2.79 -0.81
C PRO A 91 16.84 2.91 0.60
N THR A 92 15.62 3.45 0.71
CA THR A 92 15.02 3.83 1.99
C THR A 92 13.49 3.89 1.94
N SER A 93 12.88 4.12 3.11
CA SER A 93 11.44 4.26 3.34
C SER A 93 10.71 5.05 2.26
N ILE A 94 9.68 4.42 1.69
CA ILE A 94 8.77 5.05 0.74
C ILE A 94 7.76 5.89 1.53
N ALA A 95 7.75 7.20 1.31
CA ALA A 95 6.85 8.13 1.99
C ALA A 95 5.54 8.37 1.23
N ALA A 96 5.57 8.30 -0.11
CA ALA A 96 4.41 8.56 -0.97
C ALA A 96 4.52 7.77 -2.27
N LEU A 97 3.36 7.45 -2.88
CA LEU A 97 3.21 6.79 -4.17
C LEU A 97 2.12 7.47 -4.99
N SER A 98 2.29 7.56 -6.30
CA SER A 98 1.24 8.01 -7.21
C SER A 98 1.45 7.47 -8.62
N PHE A 99 0.38 7.00 -9.25
CA PHE A 99 0.39 6.64 -10.67
C PHE A 99 0.13 7.87 -11.54
N SER A 100 0.73 7.92 -12.74
CA SER A 100 0.30 8.86 -13.77
C SER A 100 -1.15 8.60 -14.17
N ARG A 101 -1.81 9.60 -14.74
CA ARG A 101 -3.23 9.51 -15.15
C ARG A 101 -3.53 8.36 -16.11
N ASP A 102 -2.58 8.02 -16.98
CA ASP A 102 -2.66 6.90 -17.92
C ASP A 102 -2.14 5.58 -17.36
N GLY A 103 -1.65 5.57 -16.11
CA GLY A 103 -1.14 4.39 -15.41
C GLY A 103 0.26 3.93 -15.83
N ARG A 104 0.90 4.59 -16.81
CA ARG A 104 2.18 4.14 -17.37
C ARG A 104 3.39 4.46 -16.50
N LEU A 105 3.27 5.43 -15.60
CA LEU A 105 4.33 5.83 -14.70
C LEU A 105 3.90 5.66 -13.24
N LEU A 106 4.86 5.25 -12.41
CA LEU A 106 4.73 5.26 -10.96
C LEU A 106 5.79 6.19 -10.39
N GLY A 107 5.32 7.25 -9.72
CA GLY A 107 6.16 8.19 -8.97
C GLY A 107 6.13 7.86 -7.48
N PHE A 108 7.27 8.00 -6.81
CA PHE A 108 7.38 7.81 -5.37
C PHE A 108 8.49 8.65 -4.74
N GLY A 109 8.28 9.03 -3.49
CA GLY A 109 9.26 9.75 -2.68
C GLY A 109 9.91 8.82 -1.66
N CYS A 110 11.23 8.92 -1.52
CA CYS A 110 12.02 8.20 -0.51
C CYS A 110 12.86 9.19 0.31
N CYS A 111 13.02 8.94 1.60
CA CYS A 111 13.94 9.71 2.46
C CYS A 111 15.28 8.98 2.53
N ILE A 112 16.30 9.37 1.77
CA ILE A 112 17.61 8.65 1.71
C ILE A 112 18.36 8.73 3.04
N ASN A 113 18.28 9.87 3.72
CA ASN A 113 18.79 10.10 5.06
C ASN A 113 17.99 11.27 5.68
N GLU A 114 18.31 11.69 6.91
CA GLU A 114 17.60 12.77 7.61
C GLU A 114 17.64 14.12 6.87
N GLU A 115 18.52 14.29 5.89
CA GLU A 115 18.76 15.56 5.19
C GLU A 115 18.38 15.51 3.70
N GLN A 116 18.08 14.33 3.14
CA GLN A 116 17.95 14.16 1.70
C GLN A 116 16.72 13.31 1.32
N ASP A 117 15.78 13.97 0.65
CA ASP A 117 14.67 13.32 -0.03
C ASP A 117 14.99 13.13 -1.52
N ALA A 118 14.50 12.03 -2.08
CA ALA A 118 14.55 11.75 -3.52
C ALA A 118 13.16 11.40 -4.05
N ILE A 119 12.88 11.88 -5.26
CA ILE A 119 11.70 11.50 -6.02
C ILE A 119 12.16 10.63 -7.18
N TYR A 120 11.55 9.46 -7.29
CA TYR A 120 11.75 8.53 -8.39
C TYR A 120 10.50 8.48 -9.25
N VAL A 121 10.69 8.33 -10.55
CA VAL A 121 9.62 8.04 -11.50
C VAL A 121 10.10 6.89 -12.38
N ARG A 122 9.28 5.84 -12.48
CA ARG A 122 9.58 4.69 -13.34
C ARG A 122 8.42 4.35 -14.24
N ASN A 123 8.73 3.70 -15.35
CA ASN A 123 7.72 3.03 -16.16
C ASN A 123 7.13 1.84 -15.39
N VAL A 124 5.85 1.59 -15.64
CA VAL A 124 5.08 0.48 -15.09
C VAL A 124 4.81 -0.48 -16.24
N ASN A 125 5.30 -1.71 -16.12
CA ASN A 125 4.99 -2.75 -17.09
C ASN A 125 3.59 -3.29 -16.84
N GLU A 126 2.84 -3.64 -17.88
CA GLU A 126 1.49 -4.20 -17.72
C GLU A 126 1.47 -5.45 -16.83
N ILE A 127 2.51 -6.28 -16.88
CA ILE A 127 2.64 -7.49 -16.05
C ILE A 127 2.63 -7.18 -14.53
N GLU A 128 2.96 -5.96 -14.12
CA GLU A 128 3.00 -5.55 -12.71
C GLU A 128 1.63 -5.10 -12.19
N VAL A 129 0.70 -4.74 -13.07
CA VAL A 129 -0.54 -4.04 -12.71
C VAL A 129 -1.80 -4.66 -13.28
N LYS A 130 -1.69 -5.59 -14.22
CA LYS A 130 -2.83 -6.32 -14.76
C LYS A 130 -3.15 -7.49 -13.82
N PRO A 131 -4.41 -7.67 -13.37
CA PRO A 131 -4.83 -8.80 -12.57
C PRO A 131 -4.59 -10.16 -13.23
#